data_AF-A0AA46I4U6-F1
#
_entry.id   AF-A0AA46I4U6-F1
#
_cell.length_a   1.000
_cell.length_b   1.000
_cell.length_c   1.000
_cell.angle_alpha   90.00
_cell.angle_beta   90.00
_cell.angle_gamma   90.00
#
_symmetry.space_group_name_H-M   'P 1'
#
loop_
_entity.id
_entity.type
_entity.pdbx_description
1 polymer ?
#
loop_
_entity_poly.entity_id
_entity_poly.type
_entity_poly.pdbx_seq_one_letter_code
_entity_poly.pdbx_strand_id
1 'polypeptide(L)'
;MKKIFIKGLFFVVLIFIGISIDKYLNNNYEKEKNEKKLLFQEKVIPIEKIDINIATKEEFLEKGISLSKYEKIKEYIEIVGGIEKIDNLITIKGFGKKTIEILKEKFYTKRNIKRKKIYINKATEKELLYFGFTKKEIEKIKKYKKENKMVYSNLDLLKILEKDRYIQFKDYILYTKYN
;
A
#
# COMPACT_ATOMS: atom_id res chain seq x y z
N MET A 1 -64.85 46.03 -10.80
CA MET A 1 -63.57 46.03 -11.54
C MET A 1 -62.33 46.29 -10.67
N LYS A 2 -62.28 47.35 -9.84
CA LYS A 2 -61.09 47.67 -8.99
C LYS A 2 -60.58 46.54 -8.07
N LYS A 3 -61.46 45.74 -7.44
CA LYS A 3 -61.06 44.62 -6.55
C LYS A 3 -60.37 43.45 -7.27
N ILE A 4 -60.69 43.20 -8.54
CA ILE A 4 -60.06 42.14 -9.34
C ILE A 4 -58.65 42.57 -9.76
N PHE A 5 -58.49 43.85 -10.11
CA PHE A 5 -57.21 44.46 -10.48
C PHE A 5 -56.22 44.46 -9.29
N ILE A 6 -56.69 44.78 -8.08
CA ILE A 6 -55.88 44.76 -6.85
C ILE A 6 -55.41 43.33 -6.50
N LYS A 7 -56.27 42.31 -6.66
CA LYS A 7 -55.90 40.90 -6.43
C LYS A 7 -54.87 40.41 -7.46
N GLY A 8 -55.00 40.82 -8.73
CA GLY A 8 -54.01 40.54 -9.77
C GLY A 8 -52.66 41.19 -9.48
N LEU A 9 -52.66 42.47 -9.08
CA LEU A 9 -51.44 43.19 -8.71
C LEU A 9 -50.74 42.56 -7.50
N PHE A 10 -51.50 42.10 -6.49
CA PHE A 10 -50.97 41.39 -5.34
C PHE A 10 -50.29 40.07 -5.73
N PHE A 11 -50.87 39.33 -6.68
CA PHE A 11 -50.30 38.07 -7.16
C PHE A 11 -48.97 38.28 -7.90
N VAL A 12 -48.86 39.37 -8.68
CA VAL A 12 -47.60 39.74 -9.35
C VAL A 12 -46.50 40.04 -8.33
N VAL A 13 -46.81 40.76 -7.25
CA VAL A 13 -45.84 41.06 -6.18
C VAL A 13 -45.35 39.78 -5.50
N LEU A 14 -46.22 38.80 -5.25
CA LEU A 14 -45.82 37.52 -4.66
C LEU A 14 -44.85 36.72 -5.55
N ILE A 15 -45.03 36.78 -6.88
CA ILE A 15 -44.12 36.14 -7.84
C ILE A 15 -42.72 36.79 -7.76
N PHE A 16 -42.64 38.12 -7.73
CA PHE A 16 -41.36 38.82 -7.61
C PHE A 16 -40.64 38.53 -6.27
N ILE A 17 -41.39 38.39 -5.19
CA ILE A 17 -40.85 37.99 -3.87
C ILE A 17 -40.31 36.56 -3.96
N GLY A 18 -41.05 35.63 -4.56
CA GLY A 18 -40.62 34.24 -4.73
C GLY A 18 -39.31 34.12 -5.50
N ILE A 19 -39.17 34.83 -6.62
CA ILE A 19 -37.94 34.86 -7.44
C ILE A 19 -36.76 35.43 -6.64
N SER A 20 -37.01 36.46 -5.83
CA SER A 20 -35.98 37.10 -5.01
C SER A 20 -35.47 36.18 -3.90
N ILE A 21 -36.37 35.41 -3.28
CA ILE A 21 -36.04 34.40 -2.25
C ILE A 21 -35.23 33.26 -2.88
N ASP A 22 -35.67 32.73 -4.01
CA ASP A 22 -34.99 31.60 -4.68
C ASP A 22 -33.54 31.96 -5.07
N LYS A 23 -33.34 33.16 -5.62
CA LYS A 23 -32.00 33.69 -5.93
C LYS A 23 -31.12 33.83 -4.68
N TYR A 24 -31.69 34.29 -3.56
CA TYR A 24 -30.96 34.42 -2.29
C TYR A 24 -30.54 33.05 -1.73
N LEU A 25 -31.44 32.06 -1.75
CA LEU A 25 -31.16 30.70 -1.29
C LEU A 25 -30.09 30.02 -2.15
N ASN A 26 -30.19 30.13 -3.47
CA ASN A 26 -29.25 29.49 -4.39
C ASN A 26 -27.83 30.09 -4.26
N ASN A 27 -27.72 31.41 -4.10
CA ASN A 27 -26.44 32.07 -3.86
C ASN A 27 -25.78 31.62 -2.55
N ASN A 28 -26.54 31.45 -1.48
CA ASN A 28 -26.00 30.98 -0.19
C ASN A 28 -25.56 29.52 -0.26
N TYR A 29 -26.34 28.67 -0.96
CA TYR A 29 -25.98 27.28 -1.20
C TYR A 29 -24.67 27.15 -1.98
N GLU A 30 -24.51 27.90 -3.06
CA GLU A 30 -23.26 27.90 -3.84
C GLU A 30 -22.09 28.50 -3.06
N LYS A 31 -22.31 29.51 -2.22
CA LYS A 31 -21.27 30.06 -1.35
C LYS A 31 -20.78 29.03 -0.33
N GLU A 32 -21.68 28.35 0.37
CA GLU A 32 -21.33 27.32 1.36
C GLU A 32 -20.60 26.13 0.70
N LYS A 33 -21.04 25.72 -0.50
CA LYS A 33 -20.39 24.68 -1.30
C LYS A 33 -18.98 25.09 -1.74
N ASN A 34 -18.79 26.34 -2.13
CA ASN A 34 -17.48 26.88 -2.52
C ASN A 34 -16.55 27.06 -1.31
N GLU A 35 -17.05 27.47 -0.15
CA GLU A 35 -16.27 27.53 1.09
C GLU A 35 -15.81 26.12 1.51
N LYS A 36 -16.70 25.11 1.48
CA LYS A 36 -16.31 23.71 1.72
C LYS A 36 -15.27 23.21 0.73
N LYS A 37 -15.38 23.61 -0.54
CA LYS A 37 -14.41 23.29 -1.60
C LYS A 37 -13.05 23.99 -1.36
N LEU A 38 -13.05 25.23 -0.87
CA LEU A 38 -11.82 25.96 -0.52
C LEU A 38 -11.14 25.37 0.73
N LEU A 39 -11.90 24.97 1.76
CA LEU A 39 -11.36 24.26 2.92
C LEU A 39 -10.71 22.92 2.53
N PHE A 40 -11.24 22.22 1.52
CA PHE A 40 -10.59 21.02 0.96
C PHE A 40 -9.37 21.33 0.08
N GLN A 41 -9.22 22.56 -0.38
CA GLN A 41 -8.11 23.02 -1.22
C GLN A 41 -7.02 23.75 -0.43
N GLU A 42 -7.11 23.82 0.91
CA GLU A 42 -6.01 24.28 1.75
C GLU A 42 -4.79 23.35 1.56
N LYS A 43 -3.85 23.82 0.73
CA LYS A 43 -2.43 23.50 0.70
C LYS A 43 -2.13 22.00 0.86
N VAL A 44 -2.12 21.28 -0.27
CA VAL A 44 -1.41 20.00 -0.39
C VAL A 44 0.07 20.27 -0.18
N ILE A 45 0.49 20.33 1.08
CA ILE A 45 1.89 20.16 1.45
C ILE A 45 2.22 18.76 0.93
N PRO A 46 3.19 18.58 0.01
CA PRO A 46 3.60 17.24 -0.38
C PRO A 46 4.02 16.56 0.92
N ILE A 47 3.25 15.57 1.37
CA ILE A 47 3.63 14.80 2.55
C ILE A 47 4.97 14.17 2.16
N GLU A 48 6.05 14.68 2.75
CA GLU A 48 7.38 14.21 2.42
C GLU A 48 7.39 12.69 2.59
N LYS A 49 7.78 11.98 1.54
CA LYS A 49 7.85 10.53 1.61
C LYS A 49 8.89 10.19 2.67
N ILE A 50 8.61 9.18 3.48
CA ILE A 50 9.54 8.71 4.52
C ILE A 50 10.15 7.40 4.03
N ASP A 51 11.41 7.13 4.39
CA ASP A 51 12.03 5.84 4.08
C ASP A 51 11.35 4.75 4.90
N ILE A 52 10.68 3.82 4.21
CA ILE A 52 9.89 2.74 4.82
C ILE A 52 10.71 1.84 5.75
N ASN A 53 12.03 1.77 5.55
CA ASN A 53 12.91 0.92 6.33
C ASN A 53 13.21 1.44 7.73
N ILE A 54 13.07 2.75 7.94
CA ILE A 54 13.37 3.42 9.21
C ILE A 54 12.16 4.11 9.81
N ALA A 55 11.05 4.17 9.06
CA ALA A 55 9.84 4.85 9.49
C ALA A 55 9.28 4.25 10.80
N THR A 56 8.89 5.13 11.73
CA THR A 56 8.32 4.75 13.02
C THR A 56 6.87 4.34 12.91
N LYS A 57 6.36 3.65 13.92
CA LYS A 57 4.94 3.28 14.00
C LYS A 57 4.04 4.51 13.85
N GLU A 58 4.38 5.59 14.53
CA GLU A 58 3.65 6.85 14.54
C GLU A 58 3.57 7.44 13.13
N GLU A 59 4.70 7.49 12.41
CA GLU A 59 4.77 7.96 11.02
C GLU A 59 3.91 7.12 10.06
N PHE A 60 3.79 5.81 10.29
CA PHE A 60 2.89 4.95 9.53
C PHE A 60 1.41 5.29 9.81
N LEU A 61 1.05 5.49 11.08
CA LEU A 61 -0.32 5.83 11.49
C LEU A 61 -0.73 7.21 10.96
N GLU A 62 0.14 8.21 11.06
CA GLU A 62 -0.07 9.56 10.50
C GLU A 62 -0.26 9.53 8.98
N LYS A 63 0.47 8.63 8.29
CA LYS A 63 0.26 8.35 6.87
C LYS A 63 -0.96 7.47 6.61
N GLY A 64 -1.83 7.21 7.58
CA GLY A 64 -3.07 6.45 7.39
C GLY A 64 -2.85 4.97 7.08
N ILE A 65 -1.70 4.41 7.44
CA ILE A 65 -1.44 2.97 7.39
C ILE A 65 -1.80 2.35 8.73
N SER A 66 -2.61 1.31 8.71
CA SER A 66 -3.05 0.67 9.96
C SER A 66 -1.91 -0.04 10.69
N LEU A 67 -2.05 -0.16 12.02
CA LEU A 67 -1.13 -0.91 12.88
C LEU A 67 -0.86 -2.32 12.33
N SER A 68 -1.90 -3.04 11.92
CA SER A 68 -1.76 -4.40 11.36
C SER A 68 -0.86 -4.45 10.11
N LYS A 69 -0.90 -3.42 9.25
CA LYS A 69 -0.01 -3.34 8.08
C LYS A 69 1.41 -3.00 8.50
N TYR A 70 1.58 -2.05 9.43
CA TYR A 70 2.88 -1.71 10.00
C TYR A 70 3.58 -2.94 10.59
N GLU A 71 2.91 -3.71 11.46
CA GLU A 71 3.51 -4.89 12.10
C GLU A 71 3.97 -5.95 11.07
N LYS A 72 3.19 -6.16 10.01
CA LYS A 72 3.58 -7.07 8.93
C LYS A 72 4.79 -6.57 8.13
N ILE A 73 4.89 -5.27 7.89
CA ILE A 73 6.03 -4.66 7.22
C ILE A 73 7.27 -4.76 8.13
N LYS A 74 7.10 -4.56 9.43
CA LYS A 74 8.18 -4.71 10.40
C LYS A 74 8.70 -6.14 10.46
N GLU A 75 7.80 -7.13 10.54
CA GLU A 75 8.13 -8.55 10.46
C GLU A 75 8.89 -8.87 9.15
N TYR A 76 8.44 -8.32 8.01
CA TYR A 76 9.14 -8.48 6.74
C TYR A 76 10.58 -7.96 6.80
N ILE A 77 10.79 -6.76 7.35
CA ILE A 77 12.13 -6.17 7.52
C ILE A 77 12.99 -7.03 8.45
N GLU A 78 12.42 -7.56 9.54
CA GLU A 78 13.15 -8.42 10.47
C GLU A 78 13.62 -9.73 9.81
N ILE A 79 12.79 -10.34 8.97
CA ILE A 79 13.12 -11.58 8.26
C ILE A 79 14.09 -11.32 7.11
N VAL A 80 13.80 -10.33 6.26
CA VAL A 80 14.51 -10.09 4.99
C VAL A 80 15.72 -9.18 5.15
N GLY A 81 15.76 -8.37 6.21
CA GLY A 81 16.78 -7.35 6.49
C GLY A 81 16.33 -5.94 6.11
N GLY A 82 15.61 -5.80 5.00
CA GLY A 82 15.04 -4.53 4.56
C GLY A 82 14.31 -4.64 3.23
N ILE A 83 13.62 -3.57 2.87
CA ILE A 83 12.78 -3.43 1.69
C ILE A 83 13.58 -2.66 0.64
N GLU A 84 14.14 -3.40 -0.33
CA GLU A 84 14.82 -2.81 -1.49
C GLU A 84 13.83 -2.11 -2.42
N LYS A 85 12.69 -2.77 -2.66
CA LYS A 85 11.59 -2.28 -3.50
C LYS A 85 10.28 -2.47 -2.77
N ILE A 86 9.44 -1.43 -2.74
CA ILE A 86 8.11 -1.49 -2.11
C ILE A 86 7.26 -2.60 -2.75
N ASP A 87 7.46 -2.90 -4.04
CA ASP A 87 6.79 -4.01 -4.72
C ASP A 87 7.02 -5.37 -4.08
N ASN A 88 8.15 -5.58 -3.40
CA ASN A 88 8.45 -6.86 -2.76
C ASN A 88 7.46 -7.16 -1.62
N LEU A 89 6.81 -6.14 -1.03
CA LEU A 89 5.81 -6.33 0.03
C LEU A 89 4.54 -7.04 -0.45
N ILE A 90 4.36 -7.24 -1.76
CA ILE A 90 3.24 -8.02 -2.31
C ILE A 90 3.26 -9.48 -1.85
N THR A 91 4.41 -9.97 -1.38
CA THR A 91 4.55 -11.32 -0.80
C THR A 91 3.86 -11.44 0.57
N ILE A 92 3.54 -10.32 1.22
CA ILE A 92 2.86 -10.31 2.51
C ILE A 92 1.36 -10.59 2.31
N LYS A 93 0.82 -11.56 3.05
CA LYS A 93 -0.61 -11.87 2.99
C LYS A 93 -1.46 -10.64 3.35
N GLY A 94 -2.34 -10.25 2.42
CA GLY A 94 -3.20 -9.07 2.52
C GLY A 94 -2.65 -7.81 1.85
N PHE A 95 -1.48 -7.89 1.23
CA PHE A 95 -0.89 -6.81 0.46
C PHE A 95 -1.13 -7.07 -1.03
N GLY A 96 -2.24 -6.54 -1.56
CA GLY A 96 -2.51 -6.52 -3.00
C GLY A 96 -1.95 -5.26 -3.68
N LYS A 97 -2.12 -5.17 -5.01
CA LYS A 97 -1.64 -4.05 -5.84
C LYS A 97 -2.00 -2.67 -5.27
N LYS A 98 -3.26 -2.47 -4.90
CA LYS A 98 -3.75 -1.22 -4.28
C LYS A 98 -3.00 -0.87 -2.99
N THR A 99 -2.67 -1.85 -2.15
CA THR A 99 -1.87 -1.60 -0.94
C THR A 99 -0.46 -1.17 -1.30
N ILE A 100 0.16 -1.78 -2.31
CA ILE A 100 1.49 -1.41 -2.80
C ILE A 100 1.51 0.01 -3.37
N GLU A 101 0.51 0.39 -4.16
CA GLU A 101 0.36 1.74 -4.71
C GLU A 101 0.27 2.78 -3.59
N ILE A 102 -0.60 2.56 -2.60
CA ILE A 102 -0.73 3.44 -1.42
C ILE A 102 0.62 3.58 -0.68
N LEU A 103 1.37 2.48 -0.53
CA LEU A 103 2.69 2.53 0.12
C LEU A 103 3.71 3.32 -0.72
N LYS A 104 3.69 3.19 -2.05
CA LYS A 104 4.55 3.95 -2.96
C LYS A 104 4.26 5.45 -2.98
N GLU A 105 3.02 5.85 -2.74
CA GLU A 105 2.64 7.26 -2.60
C GLU A 105 3.20 7.86 -1.32
N LYS A 106 3.26 7.08 -0.23
CA LYS A 106 3.54 7.56 1.12
C LYS A 106 5.00 7.39 1.55
N PHE A 107 5.72 6.43 0.95
CA PHE A 107 7.07 6.04 1.35
C PHE A 107 8.02 5.89 0.16
N TYR A 108 9.32 5.90 0.46
CA TYR A 108 10.38 5.54 -0.48
C TYR A 108 11.33 4.50 0.14
N THR A 109 12.29 4.00 -0.63
CA THR A 109 13.38 3.16 -0.14
C THR A 109 14.72 3.82 -0.46
N LYS A 110 15.65 3.87 0.49
CA LYS A 110 17.02 4.29 0.22
C LYS A 110 17.78 3.26 -0.62
N ARG A 111 18.85 3.69 -1.28
CA ARG A 111 19.78 2.79 -1.97
C ARG A 111 20.60 1.98 -0.95
N ASN A 112 21.14 0.85 -1.39
CA ASN A 112 22.05 0.00 -0.61
C ASN A 112 21.45 -0.68 0.63
N ILE A 113 20.20 -1.15 0.53
CA ILE A 113 19.59 -1.98 1.59
C ILE A 113 20.28 -3.34 1.65
N LYS A 114 20.78 -3.69 2.83
CA LYS A 114 21.43 -4.98 3.05
C LYS A 114 20.38 -6.05 3.37
N ARG A 115 20.24 -7.04 2.49
CA ARG A 115 19.42 -8.22 2.76
C ARG A 115 20.13 -9.21 3.69
N LYS A 116 19.36 -9.87 4.54
CA LYS A 116 19.80 -11.02 5.31
C LYS A 116 19.95 -12.23 4.40
N LYS A 117 20.79 -13.18 4.82
CA LYS A 117 20.85 -14.51 4.21
C LYS A 117 19.84 -15.43 4.90
N ILE A 118 19.31 -16.40 4.15
CA ILE A 118 18.33 -17.37 4.64
C ILE A 118 18.84 -18.80 4.47
N TYR A 119 18.66 -19.62 5.50
CA TYR A 119 18.97 -21.05 5.46
C TYR A 119 17.80 -21.81 4.81
N ILE A 120 17.92 -22.18 3.54
CA ILE A 120 16.82 -22.80 2.76
C ILE A 120 16.25 -24.06 3.42
N ASN A 121 17.09 -24.82 4.12
CA ASN A 121 16.67 -26.06 4.77
C ASN A 121 15.90 -25.85 6.07
N LYS A 122 16.08 -24.69 6.72
CA LYS A 122 15.42 -24.32 7.99
C LYS A 122 14.27 -23.33 7.80
N ALA A 123 14.24 -22.65 6.65
CA ALA A 123 13.24 -21.64 6.34
C ALA A 123 11.82 -22.21 6.32
N THR A 124 10.91 -21.47 6.93
CA THR A 124 9.46 -21.66 6.83
C THR A 124 8.94 -21.19 5.47
N GLU A 125 7.73 -21.63 5.10
CA GLU A 125 7.07 -21.15 3.88
C GLU A 125 6.89 -19.63 3.88
N LYS A 126 6.53 -19.03 5.03
CA LYS A 126 6.37 -17.58 5.17
C LYS A 126 7.68 -16.84 4.89
N GLU A 127 8.79 -17.31 5.46
CA GLU A 127 10.11 -16.70 5.24
C GLU A 127 10.53 -16.83 3.77
N LEU A 128 10.32 -17.98 3.14
CA LEU A 128 10.59 -18.16 1.72
C LEU A 128 9.73 -17.23 0.85
N LEU A 129 8.44 -17.09 1.16
CA LEU A 129 7.57 -16.12 0.47
C LEU A 129 8.11 -14.70 0.61
N TYR A 130 8.47 -14.27 1.81
CA TYR A 130 9.01 -12.93 2.06
C TYR A 130 10.33 -12.68 1.32
N PHE A 131 11.16 -13.72 1.18
CA PHE A 131 12.38 -13.65 0.37
C PHE A 131 12.11 -13.52 -1.14
N GLY A 132 10.89 -13.78 -1.60
CA GLY A 132 10.46 -13.62 -2.98
C GLY A 132 10.26 -14.93 -3.75
N PHE A 133 10.31 -16.08 -3.07
CA PHE A 133 9.94 -17.36 -3.67
C PHE A 133 8.43 -17.40 -3.93
N THR A 134 8.04 -18.00 -5.04
CA THR A 134 6.64 -18.28 -5.35
C THR A 134 6.20 -19.54 -4.63
N LYS A 135 4.88 -19.69 -4.40
CA LYS A 135 4.32 -20.93 -3.84
C LYS A 135 4.74 -22.17 -4.64
N LYS A 136 4.75 -22.08 -5.98
CA LYS A 136 5.17 -23.19 -6.85
C LYS A 136 6.63 -23.58 -6.60
N GLU A 137 7.54 -22.61 -6.47
CA GLU A 137 8.94 -22.88 -6.15
C GLU A 137 9.10 -23.50 -4.76
N ILE A 138 8.33 -23.02 -3.78
CA ILE A 138 8.34 -23.60 -2.42
C ILE A 138 7.88 -25.05 -2.44
N GLU A 139 6.83 -25.39 -3.21
CA GLU A 139 6.40 -26.78 -3.37
C GLU A 139 7.47 -27.65 -4.06
N LYS A 140 8.19 -27.12 -5.06
CA LYS A 140 9.33 -27.82 -5.66
C LYS A 140 10.44 -28.08 -4.63
N ILE A 141 10.76 -27.10 -3.77
CA ILE A 141 11.73 -27.25 -2.67
C ILE A 141 11.26 -28.34 -1.70
N LYS A 142 9.98 -28.32 -1.28
CA LYS A 142 9.41 -29.34 -0.38
C LYS A 142 9.50 -30.74 -1.00
N LYS A 143 9.13 -30.90 -2.28
CA LYS A 143 9.23 -32.16 -3.01
C LYS A 143 10.67 -32.67 -3.06
N TYR A 144 11.62 -31.80 -3.42
CA TYR A 144 13.02 -32.15 -3.47
C TYR A 144 13.54 -32.63 -2.11
N LYS A 145 13.19 -31.94 -1.01
CA LYS A 145 13.57 -32.34 0.35
C LYS A 145 12.96 -33.68 0.77
N LYS A 146 11.76 -34.02 0.29
CA LYS A 146 11.15 -35.34 0.55
C LYS A 146 11.95 -36.47 -0.09
N GLU A 147 12.45 -36.24 -1.31
CA GLU A 147 13.21 -37.24 -2.09
C GLU A 147 14.69 -37.31 -1.65
N ASN A 148 15.28 -36.17 -1.26
CA ASN A 148 16.73 -36.03 -1.05
C ASN A 148 17.10 -35.61 0.38
N LYS A 149 16.14 -35.59 1.33
CA LYS A 149 16.26 -35.08 2.72
C LYS A 149 16.45 -33.57 2.84
N MET A 150 17.36 -32.97 2.08
CA MET A 150 17.65 -31.52 2.11
C MET A 150 18.22 -31.01 0.80
N VAL A 151 18.32 -29.68 0.65
CA VAL A 151 19.03 -29.01 -0.45
C VAL A 151 20.48 -28.80 -0.01
N TYR A 152 21.43 -29.55 -0.57
CA TYR A 152 22.82 -29.56 -0.10
C TYR A 152 23.69 -28.50 -0.75
N SER A 153 23.36 -28.11 -1.99
CA SER A 153 24.26 -27.30 -2.80
C SER A 153 23.53 -26.30 -3.70
N ASN A 154 24.32 -25.40 -4.28
CA ASN A 154 23.87 -24.52 -5.34
C ASN A 154 23.42 -25.27 -6.60
N LEU A 155 24.01 -26.43 -6.90
CA LEU A 155 23.58 -27.27 -8.01
C LEU A 155 22.19 -27.86 -7.76
N ASP A 156 21.87 -28.20 -6.51
CA ASP A 156 20.54 -28.68 -6.14
C ASP A 156 19.50 -27.56 -6.33
N LEU A 157 19.81 -26.35 -5.83
CA LEU A 157 18.91 -25.21 -6.00
C LEU A 157 18.70 -24.86 -7.46
N LEU A 158 19.73 -24.97 -8.30
CA LEU A 158 19.63 -24.76 -9.75
C LEU A 158 18.78 -25.83 -10.46
N LYS A 159 18.67 -27.05 -9.92
CA LYS A 159 17.75 -28.08 -10.44
C LYS A 159 16.30 -27.79 -10.03
N ILE A 160 16.11 -27.23 -8.84
CA ILE A 160 14.79 -26.92 -8.28
C ILE A 160 14.19 -25.66 -8.92
N LEU A 161 15.02 -24.63 -9.11
CA LEU A 161 14.65 -23.33 -9.67
C LEU A 161 15.04 -23.23 -11.13
N GLU A 162 14.38 -22.34 -11.87
CA GLU A 162 14.88 -21.93 -13.19
C GLU A 162 16.15 -21.09 -13.05
N LYS A 163 17.00 -21.05 -14.09
CA LYS A 163 18.31 -20.39 -14.05
C LYS A 163 18.24 -18.94 -13.57
N ASP A 164 17.30 -18.17 -14.09
CA ASP A 164 17.14 -16.74 -13.75
C ASP A 164 16.72 -16.56 -12.29
N ARG A 165 15.86 -17.45 -11.80
CA ARG A 165 15.41 -17.48 -10.41
C ARG A 165 16.54 -17.86 -9.48
N TYR A 166 17.36 -18.85 -9.84
CA TYR A 166 18.57 -19.17 -9.09
C TYR A 166 19.53 -17.97 -9.00
N ILE A 167 19.80 -17.29 -10.12
CA ILE A 167 20.69 -16.11 -10.16
C ILE A 167 20.18 -15.01 -9.22
N GLN A 168 18.88 -14.80 -9.13
CA GLN A 168 18.28 -13.81 -8.23
C GLN A 168 18.54 -14.11 -6.74
N PHE A 169 18.63 -15.38 -6.35
CA PHE A 169 18.69 -15.78 -4.94
C PHE A 169 20.06 -16.25 -4.47
N LYS A 170 20.96 -16.68 -5.38
CA LYS A 170 22.21 -17.38 -5.03
C LYS A 170 23.05 -16.71 -3.93
N ASP A 171 23.07 -15.38 -3.89
CA ASP A 171 23.91 -14.62 -2.94
C ASP A 171 23.28 -14.51 -1.53
N TYR A 172 21.99 -14.85 -1.42
CA TYR A 172 21.19 -14.77 -0.20
C TYR A 172 20.85 -16.14 0.40
N ILE A 173 21.12 -17.24 -0.29
CA ILE A 173 20.81 -18.59 0.18
C ILE A 173 22.01 -19.25 0.86
N LEU A 174 21.74 -19.85 2.03
CA LEU A 174 22.65 -20.75 2.72
C LEU A 174 22.04 -22.16 2.75
N TYR A 175 22.85 -23.17 2.48
CA TYR A 175 22.41 -24.57 2.43
C TYR A 175 22.52 -25.22 3.80
N THR A 176 23.69 -25.15 4.42
CA THR A 176 23.94 -25.65 5.77
C THR A 176 24.92 -24.71 6.49
N LYS A 177 24.84 -24.69 7.81
CA LYS A 177 25.96 -24.31 8.66
C LYS A 177 26.64 -25.65 8.97
N TYR A 178 27.93 -25.80 8.69
CA TYR A 178 28.67 -26.92 9.27
C TYR A 178 28.52 -26.78 10.79
N ASN A 179 27.87 -27.75 11.42
CA ASN A 179 27.95 -27.94 12.86
C ASN A 179 29.18 -28.80 13.12
#